data_AF-A0A813DWY4-F1
#
_entry.id   AF-A0A813DWY4-F1
#
_cell.length_a   1.000
_cell.length_b   1.000
_cell.length_c   1.000
_cell.angle_alpha   90.00
_cell.angle_beta   90.00
_cell.angle_gamma   90.00
#
_symmetry.space_group_name_H-M   'P 1'
#
loop_
_entity.id
_entity.type
_entity.pdbx_description
1 polymer ?
#
loop_
_entity_poly.entity_id
_entity_poly.type
_entity_poly.pdbx_seq_one_letter_code
_entity_poly.pdbx_strand_id
1 'polypeptide(L)'
;QALTLLSLMPEAKVVPDQITYNAAISACENGCQWQQALNLLRFMPQLRILPDVVSYSAALDAVSGMGIGYALFREALGFGMYPQFRSNSDSAVNLHYMSCGAAVLAVRWWLAEVVPDLLSGPTTPKLEIITGLGKSRKEWDTTDVQDTVFQLLQRDQLPSRIDPNNKGKIVIDGRQLKSSDLRKLFTPPS
;
A
#
# COMPACT_ATOMS: atom_id res chain seq x y z
N GLN A 1 -5.70 -17.94 17.03
CA GLN A 1 -7.00 -17.67 17.69
C GLN A 1 -8.05 -17.19 16.68
N ALA A 2 -7.83 -16.12 15.90
CA ALA A 2 -8.81 -15.65 14.91
C ALA A 2 -9.19 -16.70 13.84
N LEU A 3 -8.22 -17.40 13.26
CA LEU A 3 -8.48 -18.46 12.28
C LEU A 3 -9.28 -19.64 12.87
N THR A 4 -8.96 -20.01 14.11
CA THR A 4 -9.69 -21.06 14.84
C THR A 4 -11.14 -20.64 15.07
N LEU A 5 -11.38 -19.39 15.46
CA LEU A 5 -12.73 -18.88 15.64
C LEU A 5 -13.50 -18.87 14.31
N LEU A 6 -12.89 -18.41 13.23
CA LEU A 6 -13.47 -18.42 11.88
C LEU A 6 -13.88 -19.84 11.44
N SER A 7 -13.04 -20.85 11.73
CA SER A 7 -13.36 -22.25 11.39
C SER A 7 -14.50 -22.85 12.21
N LEU A 8 -14.77 -22.34 13.42
CA LEU A 8 -15.83 -22.84 14.31
C LEU A 8 -17.19 -22.16 14.09
N MET A 9 -17.24 -21.03 13.38
CA MET A 9 -18.48 -20.29 13.12
C MET A 9 -19.57 -21.12 12.44
N PRO A 10 -19.28 -21.96 11.42
CA PRO A 10 -20.29 -22.81 10.81
C PRO A 10 -20.90 -23.81 11.79
N GLU A 11 -20.09 -24.38 12.70
CA GLU A 11 -20.57 -25.30 13.75
C GLU A 11 -21.49 -24.59 14.74
N ALA A 12 -21.19 -23.32 15.03
CA ALA A 12 -22.02 -22.43 15.84
C ALA A 12 -23.23 -21.83 15.07
N LYS A 13 -23.46 -22.23 13.81
CA LYS A 13 -24.51 -21.69 12.92
C LYS A 13 -24.41 -20.18 12.69
N VAL A 14 -23.20 -19.62 12.79
CA VAL A 14 -22.91 -18.22 12.47
C VAL A 14 -22.30 -18.17 11.08
N VAL A 15 -22.86 -17.34 10.20
CA VAL A 15 -22.34 -17.17 8.83
C VAL A 15 -21.27 -16.08 8.86
N PRO A 16 -20.00 -16.39 8.51
CA PRO A 16 -18.96 -15.37 8.37
C PRO A 16 -19.33 -14.37 7.27
N ASP A 17 -19.06 -13.10 7.55
CA ASP A 17 -19.28 -11.99 6.62
C ASP A 17 -17.96 -11.28 6.28
N GLN A 18 -18.05 -10.21 5.50
CA GLN A 18 -16.91 -9.37 5.11
C GLN A 18 -16.11 -8.87 6.33
N ILE A 19 -16.79 -8.47 7.41
CA ILE A 19 -16.15 -7.97 8.63
C ILE A 19 -15.34 -9.10 9.29
N THR A 20 -15.91 -10.31 9.35
CA THR A 20 -15.27 -11.49 9.92
C THR A 20 -13.99 -11.85 9.16
N TYR A 21 -14.04 -11.85 7.82
CA TYR A 21 -12.87 -12.12 6.99
C TYR A 21 -11.81 -11.03 7.11
N ASN A 22 -12.21 -9.75 7.16
CA ASN A 22 -11.30 -8.64 7.38
C ASN A 22 -10.53 -8.80 8.69
N ALA A 23 -11.23 -9.12 9.78
CA ALA A 23 -10.60 -9.37 11.08
C ALA A 23 -9.63 -10.56 11.03
N ALA A 24 -9.99 -11.64 10.33
CA ALA A 24 -9.12 -12.80 10.17
C ALA A 24 -7.86 -12.51 9.34
N ILE A 25 -7.97 -11.73 8.26
CA ILE A 25 -6.84 -11.30 7.44
C ILE A 25 -5.90 -10.40 8.27
N SER A 26 -6.45 -9.41 8.99
CA SER A 26 -5.65 -8.56 9.89
C SER A 26 -4.96 -9.37 11.01
N ALA A 27 -5.61 -10.39 11.56
CA ALA A 27 -4.97 -11.26 12.53
C ALA A 27 -3.82 -12.09 11.91
N CYS A 28 -3.94 -12.48 10.64
CA CYS A 28 -2.86 -13.14 9.92
C CYS A 28 -1.68 -12.19 9.65
N GLU A 29 -1.97 -10.95 9.25
CA GLU A 29 -0.99 -9.88 9.08
C GLU A 29 -0.18 -9.64 10.37
N ASN A 30 -0.86 -9.36 11.48
CA ASN A 30 -0.22 -9.21 12.80
C ASN A 30 0.53 -10.47 13.27
N GLY A 31 0.10 -11.64 12.81
CA GLY A 31 0.74 -12.92 13.09
C GLY A 31 1.85 -13.32 12.13
N CYS A 32 2.27 -12.44 11.20
CA CYS A 32 3.23 -12.71 10.13
C CYS A 32 2.87 -13.92 9.24
N GLN A 33 1.58 -14.25 9.15
CA GLN A 33 1.01 -15.39 8.41
C GLN A 33 0.51 -14.93 7.03
N TRP A 34 1.43 -14.42 6.21
CA TRP A 34 1.08 -13.79 4.94
C TRP A 34 0.41 -14.75 3.94
N GLN A 35 0.80 -16.04 3.92
CA GLN A 35 0.15 -17.03 3.06
C GLN A 35 -1.32 -17.20 3.44
N GLN A 36 -1.61 -17.26 4.74
CA GLN A 36 -2.97 -17.38 5.25
C GLN A 36 -3.78 -16.13 4.95
N ALA A 37 -3.19 -14.94 5.12
CA ALA A 37 -3.82 -13.66 4.77
C ALA A 37 -4.26 -13.64 3.30
N LEU A 38 -3.36 -14.05 2.38
CA LEU A 38 -3.67 -14.13 0.96
C LEU A 38 -4.73 -15.19 0.65
N ASN A 39 -4.61 -16.38 1.25
CA ASN A 39 -5.58 -17.46 1.03
C ASN A 39 -6.99 -17.04 1.44
N LEU A 40 -7.13 -16.36 2.59
CA LEU A 40 -8.41 -15.82 3.04
C LEU A 40 -8.98 -14.81 2.05
N LEU A 41 -8.17 -13.83 1.61
CA LEU A 41 -8.58 -12.83 0.62
C LEU A 41 -9.09 -13.50 -0.68
N ARG A 42 -8.39 -14.54 -1.16
CA ARG A 42 -8.75 -15.29 -2.38
C ARG A 42 -9.97 -16.18 -2.20
N PHE A 43 -10.27 -16.59 -0.97
CA PHE A 43 -11.39 -17.47 -0.67
C PHE A 43 -12.72 -16.71 -0.55
N MET A 44 -12.69 -15.43 -0.15
CA MET A 44 -13.91 -14.60 0.02
C MET A 44 -14.86 -14.65 -1.20
N PRO A 45 -14.42 -14.48 -2.46
CA PRO A 45 -15.32 -14.53 -3.62
C PRO A 45 -15.98 -15.90 -3.82
N GLN A 46 -15.32 -17.00 -3.42
CA GLN A 46 -15.88 -18.36 -3.51
C GLN A 46 -17.08 -18.53 -2.58
N LEU A 47 -17.14 -17.74 -1.51
CA LEU A 47 -18.26 -17.67 -0.57
C LEU A 47 -19.25 -16.54 -0.90
N ARG A 48 -19.13 -15.91 -2.08
CA ARG A 48 -19.92 -14.74 -2.51
C ARG A 48 -19.76 -13.52 -1.59
N ILE A 49 -18.63 -13.43 -0.89
CA ILE A 49 -18.25 -12.27 -0.10
C ILE A 49 -17.29 -11.44 -0.95
N LEU A 50 -17.60 -10.18 -1.21
CA LEU A 50 -16.74 -9.30 -1.99
C LEU A 50 -15.65 -8.71 -1.08
N PRO A 51 -14.36 -8.90 -1.40
CA PRO A 51 -13.30 -8.16 -0.73
C PRO A 51 -13.45 -6.66 -0.95
N ASP A 52 -13.13 -5.88 0.07
CA ASP A 52 -13.13 -4.43 0.02
C ASP A 52 -11.73 -3.85 0.27
N VAL A 53 -11.65 -2.52 0.35
CA VAL A 53 -10.40 -1.82 0.65
C VAL A 53 -9.77 -2.27 1.97
N VAL A 54 -10.57 -2.69 2.96
CA VAL A 54 -10.07 -3.19 4.24
C VAL A 54 -9.46 -4.58 4.08
N SER A 55 -10.12 -5.50 3.36
CA SER A 55 -9.58 -6.83 3.04
C SER A 55 -8.24 -6.71 2.31
N TYR A 56 -8.19 -5.85 1.28
CA TYR A 56 -6.99 -5.64 0.48
C TYR A 56 -5.87 -4.97 1.26
N SER A 57 -6.17 -3.94 2.07
CA SER A 57 -5.15 -3.23 2.84
C SER A 57 -4.47 -4.15 3.84
N ALA A 58 -5.22 -4.96 4.59
CA ALA A 58 -4.66 -5.93 5.52
C ALA A 58 -3.80 -7.00 4.81
N ALA A 59 -4.25 -7.48 3.65
CA ALA A 59 -3.48 -8.43 2.85
C ALA A 59 -2.20 -7.81 2.28
N LEU A 60 -2.24 -6.54 1.82
CA LEU A 60 -1.09 -5.79 1.31
C LEU A 60 -0.08 -5.50 2.41
N ASP A 61 -0.52 -5.18 3.62
CA ASP A 61 0.34 -4.99 4.79
C ASP A 61 1.14 -6.27 5.10
N ALA A 62 0.46 -7.43 5.09
CA ALA A 62 1.09 -8.73 5.30
C ALA A 62 2.20 -9.07 4.28
N VAL A 63 2.16 -8.51 3.07
CA VAL A 63 3.10 -8.81 1.98
C VAL A 63 3.92 -7.60 1.51
N SER A 64 3.88 -6.50 2.24
CA SER A 64 4.45 -5.20 1.84
C SER A 64 5.96 -5.24 1.52
N GLY A 65 6.70 -6.12 2.19
CA GLY A 65 8.13 -6.36 1.94
C GLY A 65 8.45 -7.40 0.86
N MET A 66 7.43 -8.00 0.23
CA MET A 66 7.59 -9.16 -0.65
C MET A 66 7.29 -8.82 -2.11
N GLY A 67 7.91 -9.52 -3.05
CA GLY A 67 7.67 -9.31 -4.49
C GLY A 67 6.21 -9.57 -4.91
N ILE A 68 5.53 -10.50 -4.23
CA ILE A 68 4.12 -10.81 -4.44
C ILE A 68 3.18 -9.64 -4.11
N GLY A 69 3.59 -8.72 -3.22
CA GLY A 69 2.79 -7.54 -2.87
C GLY A 69 2.57 -6.61 -4.06
N TYR A 70 3.53 -6.57 -4.99
CA TYR A 70 3.41 -5.77 -6.21
C TYR A 70 2.23 -6.23 -7.08
N ALA A 71 2.14 -7.55 -7.31
CA ALA A 71 1.05 -8.13 -8.10
C ALA A 71 -0.30 -7.91 -7.42
N LEU A 72 -0.36 -8.08 -6.09
CA LEU A 72 -1.56 -7.84 -5.31
C LEU A 72 -2.01 -6.36 -5.38
N PHE A 73 -1.06 -5.43 -5.31
CA PHE A 73 -1.38 -4.00 -5.39
C PHE A 73 -1.93 -3.63 -6.77
N ARG A 74 -1.31 -4.14 -7.84
CA ARG A 74 -1.80 -3.94 -9.21
C ARG A 74 -3.21 -4.48 -9.40
N GLU A 75 -3.51 -5.63 -8.81
CA GLU A 75 -4.86 -6.20 -8.82
C GLU A 75 -5.86 -5.31 -8.05
N ALA A 76 -5.49 -4.84 -6.85
CA ALA A 76 -6.32 -3.93 -6.06
C ALA A 76 -6.64 -2.63 -6.83
N LEU A 77 -5.68 -2.08 -7.57
CA LEU A 77 -5.91 -0.96 -8.48
C LEU A 77 -6.89 -1.30 -9.60
N GLY A 78 -6.76 -2.49 -10.21
CA GLY A 78 -7.66 -2.96 -11.27
C GLY A 78 -9.11 -3.12 -10.81
N PHE A 79 -9.32 -3.47 -9.54
CA PHE A 79 -10.65 -3.49 -8.92
C PHE A 79 -11.14 -2.13 -8.38
N GLY A 80 -10.33 -1.08 -8.52
CA GLY A 80 -10.71 0.26 -8.07
C GLY A 80 -10.71 0.42 -6.54
N MET A 81 -9.91 -0.35 -5.80
CA MET A 81 -9.84 -0.27 -4.33
C MET A 81 -9.30 1.07 -3.83
N TYR A 82 -8.51 1.76 -4.66
CA TYR A 82 -7.89 3.05 -4.32
C TYR A 82 -8.23 4.14 -5.36
N PRO A 83 -9.49 4.59 -5.44
CA PRO A 83 -9.93 5.52 -6.49
C PRO A 83 -9.28 6.91 -6.38
N GLN A 84 -8.83 7.28 -5.18
CA GLN A 84 -8.17 8.57 -4.91
C GLN A 84 -6.65 8.51 -5.07
N PHE A 85 -6.08 7.36 -5.41
CA PHE A 85 -4.63 7.16 -5.45
C PHE A 85 -3.94 8.09 -6.47
N ARG A 86 -4.55 8.27 -7.65
CA ARG A 86 -4.05 9.23 -8.63
C ARG A 86 -4.63 10.61 -8.33
N SER A 87 -3.76 11.61 -8.26
CA SER A 87 -4.19 13.01 -8.20
C SER A 87 -4.65 13.49 -9.60
N ASN A 88 -5.10 14.74 -9.69
CA ASN A 88 -5.40 15.39 -10.96
C ASN A 88 -4.18 15.56 -11.88
N SER A 89 -2.96 15.30 -11.36
CA SER A 89 -1.71 15.27 -12.12
C SER A 89 -1.08 13.89 -11.99
N ASP A 90 -0.59 13.32 -13.09
CA ASP A 90 0.17 12.07 -13.08
C ASP A 90 1.48 12.17 -12.28
N SER A 91 2.00 13.39 -12.09
CA SER A 91 3.17 13.68 -11.26
C SER A 91 2.86 13.69 -9.75
N ALA A 92 1.62 13.40 -9.34
CA ALA A 92 1.24 13.36 -7.94
C ALA A 92 0.36 12.16 -7.57
N VAL A 93 0.69 11.50 -6.46
CA VAL A 93 -0.11 10.41 -5.87
C VAL A 93 -0.58 10.75 -4.47
N ASN A 94 -1.73 10.21 -4.08
CA ASN A 94 -2.36 10.43 -2.78
C ASN A 94 -2.54 9.11 -2.01
N LEU A 95 -1.92 9.05 -0.84
CA LEU A 95 -1.83 7.88 0.03
C LEU A 95 -2.62 8.04 1.35
N HIS A 96 -3.33 9.16 1.53
CA HIS A 96 -3.98 9.52 2.80
C HIS A 96 -4.94 8.44 3.35
N TYR A 97 -5.58 7.65 2.47
CA TYR A 97 -6.53 6.61 2.86
C TYR A 97 -5.95 5.20 2.77
N MET A 98 -4.63 5.06 2.69
CA MET A 98 -3.94 3.79 2.54
C MET A 98 -3.31 3.37 3.86
N SER A 99 -3.26 2.07 4.11
CA SER A 99 -2.40 1.52 5.15
C SER A 99 -0.92 1.67 4.78
N CYS A 100 -0.01 1.48 5.74
CA CYS A 100 1.43 1.66 5.52
C CYS A 100 1.99 0.72 4.43
N GLY A 101 1.63 -0.55 4.45
CA GLY A 101 2.08 -1.52 3.46
C GLY A 101 1.46 -1.29 2.08
N ALA A 102 0.18 -0.93 2.03
CA ALA A 102 -0.44 -0.50 0.78
C ALA A 102 0.25 0.76 0.21
N ALA A 103 0.56 1.76 1.04
CA ALA A 103 1.25 2.98 0.65
C ALA A 103 2.67 2.71 0.12
N VAL A 104 3.43 1.82 0.77
CA VAL A 104 4.77 1.39 0.31
C VAL A 104 4.68 0.75 -1.08
N LEU A 105 3.76 -0.19 -1.27
CA LEU A 105 3.57 -0.86 -2.56
C LEU A 105 3.08 0.12 -3.63
N ALA A 106 2.24 1.07 -3.26
CA ALA A 106 1.73 2.11 -4.15
C ALA A 106 2.82 3.04 -4.67
N VAL A 107 3.70 3.52 -3.79
CA VAL A 107 4.84 4.36 -4.16
C VAL A 107 5.79 3.58 -5.06
N ARG A 108 6.09 2.32 -4.71
CA ARG A 108 6.92 1.45 -5.56
C ARG A 108 6.32 1.27 -6.95
N TRP A 109 5.04 0.94 -7.04
CA TRP A 109 4.33 0.79 -8.31
C TRP A 109 4.33 2.07 -9.14
N TRP A 110 4.07 3.22 -8.52
CA TRP A 110 4.06 4.50 -9.24
C TRP A 110 5.44 4.90 -9.77
N LEU A 111 6.47 4.79 -8.93
CA LEU A 111 7.87 5.02 -9.32
C LEU A 111 8.34 4.05 -10.43
N ALA A 112 7.80 2.83 -10.44
CA ALA A 112 8.11 1.78 -11.39
C ALA A 112 7.41 1.94 -12.75
N GLU A 113 6.11 2.23 -12.76
CA GLU A 113 5.26 2.08 -13.95
C GLU A 113 4.83 3.41 -14.56
N VAL A 114 4.87 4.50 -13.79
CA VAL A 114 4.35 5.80 -14.23
C VAL A 114 5.48 6.81 -14.38
N VAL A 115 6.37 6.88 -13.39
CA VAL A 115 7.45 7.88 -13.39
C VAL A 115 8.43 7.77 -14.55
N PRO A 116 8.84 6.58 -15.06
CA PRO A 116 9.74 6.50 -16.20
C PRO A 116 9.21 7.21 -17.45
N ASP A 117 7.92 7.11 -17.73
CA ASP A 117 7.28 7.77 -18.87
C ASP A 117 7.22 9.30 -18.64
N LEU A 118 6.92 9.73 -17.42
CA LEU A 118 6.93 11.15 -17.06
C LEU A 118 8.32 11.80 -17.20
N LEU A 119 9.38 11.08 -16.81
CA LEU A 119 10.76 11.56 -16.94
C LEU A 119 11.23 11.62 -18.39
N SER A 120 10.62 10.83 -19.28
CA SER A 120 10.91 10.84 -20.72
C SER A 120 10.20 11.98 -21.46
N GLY A 121 9.32 12.71 -20.78
CA GLY A 121 8.59 13.84 -21.33
C GLY A 121 9.45 15.09 -21.58
N PRO A 122 8.87 16.13 -22.21
CA PRO A 122 9.60 17.36 -22.57
C PRO A 122 9.99 18.22 -21.37
N THR A 123 9.34 18.01 -20.22
CA THR A 123 9.60 18.74 -18.98
C THR A 123 9.87 17.76 -17.86
N THR A 124 10.90 18.02 -17.07
CA THR A 124 11.16 17.20 -15.88
C THR A 124 10.18 17.59 -14.75
N PRO A 125 9.30 16.68 -14.31
CA PRO A 125 8.28 17.01 -13.33
C PRO A 125 8.84 17.11 -11.92
N LYS A 126 8.18 17.93 -11.09
CA LYS A 126 8.21 17.77 -9.64
C LYS A 126 7.24 16.65 -9.28
N LEU A 127 7.76 15.61 -8.65
CA LEU A 127 6.97 14.46 -8.21
C LEU A 127 6.49 14.70 -6.77
N GLU A 128 5.21 14.49 -6.51
CA GLU A 128 4.60 14.76 -5.21
C GLU A 128 3.87 13.52 -4.66
N ILE A 129 4.17 13.16 -3.41
CA ILE A 129 3.51 12.07 -2.69
C ILE A 129 2.77 12.70 -1.51
N ILE A 130 1.44 12.62 -1.52
CA ILE A 130 0.57 13.21 -0.52
C ILE A 130 0.22 12.12 0.48
N THR A 131 0.76 12.20 1.68
CA THR A 131 0.52 11.20 2.75
C THR A 131 -0.61 11.64 3.69
N GLY A 132 -1.09 12.89 3.54
CA GLY A 132 -2.01 13.53 4.46
C GLY A 132 -1.27 14.20 5.62
N LEU A 133 -1.87 15.26 6.18
CA LEU A 133 -1.50 15.70 7.53
C LEU A 133 -2.09 14.66 8.46
N GLY A 134 -1.28 14.02 9.31
CA GLY A 134 -1.80 13.16 10.38
C GLY A 134 -2.85 13.94 11.15
N LYS A 135 -4.13 13.72 10.82
CA LYS A 135 -5.26 14.42 11.43
C LYS A 135 -5.15 14.14 12.93
N SER A 136 -4.93 15.18 13.73
CA SER A 136 -5.21 15.19 15.17
C SER A 136 -4.97 13.84 15.86
N ARG A 137 -3.70 13.45 16.07
CA ARG A 137 -3.38 12.11 16.56
C ARG A 137 -3.96 11.90 17.97
N LYS A 138 -4.80 10.88 18.13
CA LYS A 138 -4.97 10.19 19.42
C LYS A 138 -3.73 9.32 19.63
N GLU A 139 -3.29 9.23 20.88
CA GLU A 139 -1.98 8.77 21.36
C GLU A 139 -1.56 7.32 21.02
N TRP A 140 -2.37 6.55 20.29
CA TRP A 140 -2.17 5.10 20.11
C TRP A 140 -2.06 4.61 18.65
N ASP A 141 -1.98 5.50 17.65
CA ASP A 141 -1.90 5.07 16.23
C ASP A 141 -0.44 4.88 15.76
N THR A 142 -0.11 3.66 15.35
CA THR A 142 1.23 3.04 15.50
C THR A 142 2.18 3.08 14.29
N THR A 143 1.86 3.75 13.17
CA THR A 143 2.90 4.14 12.19
C THR A 143 2.40 5.25 11.27
N ASP A 144 3.19 6.30 11.10
CA ASP A 144 2.87 7.38 10.15
C ASP A 144 3.16 6.89 8.72
N VAL A 145 2.15 6.91 7.84
CA VAL A 145 2.33 6.62 6.40
C VAL A 145 3.45 7.49 5.82
N GLN A 146 3.56 8.73 6.30
CA GLN A 146 4.66 9.61 5.93
C GLN A 146 6.01 9.03 6.32
N ASP A 147 6.21 8.68 7.58
CA ASP A 147 7.49 8.18 8.07
C ASP A 147 7.86 6.90 7.33
N THR A 148 6.89 6.01 7.13
CA THR A 148 7.09 4.73 6.41
C THR A 148 7.54 4.97 4.97
N VAL A 149 6.82 5.82 4.24
CA VAL A 149 7.16 6.14 2.84
C VAL A 149 8.47 6.91 2.76
N PHE A 150 8.72 7.84 3.69
CA PHE A 150 9.96 8.60 3.70
C PHE A 150 11.17 7.69 3.97
N GLN A 151 11.07 6.78 4.95
CA GLN A 151 12.10 5.77 5.23
C GLN A 151 12.33 4.83 4.04
N LEU A 152 11.27 4.41 3.34
CA LEU A 152 11.38 3.64 2.10
C LEU A 152 12.24 4.38 1.06
N LEU A 153 11.92 5.64 0.79
CA LEU A 153 12.63 6.45 -0.19
C LEU A 153 14.09 6.69 0.20
N GLN A 154 14.37 6.91 1.49
CA GLN A 154 15.73 7.06 2.01
C GLN A 154 16.54 5.76 1.88
N ARG A 155 15.94 4.62 2.24
CA ARG A 155 16.55 3.29 2.10
C ARG A 155 16.90 2.99 0.64
N ASP A 156 16.01 3.34 -0.27
CA ASP A 156 16.19 3.14 -1.71
C ASP A 156 17.05 4.28 -2.34
N GLN A 157 17.62 5.17 -1.51
CA GLN A 157 18.53 6.26 -1.87
C GLN A 157 17.95 7.25 -2.88
N LEU A 158 16.63 7.45 -2.84
CA LEU A 158 15.93 8.37 -3.72
C LEU A 158 15.97 9.81 -3.16
N PRO A 159 16.21 10.82 -4.03
CA PRO A 159 16.38 12.23 -3.63
C PRO A 159 15.06 12.89 -3.21
N SER A 160 14.58 12.50 -2.04
CA SER A 160 13.28 12.88 -1.48
C SER A 160 13.44 13.80 -0.28
N ARG A 161 12.47 14.70 -0.09
CA ARG A 161 12.37 15.57 1.10
C ARG A 161 10.92 15.83 1.47
N ILE A 162 10.67 16.13 2.74
CA ILE A 162 9.37 16.65 3.17
C ILE A 162 9.23 18.11 2.69
N ASP A 163 8.04 18.48 2.22
CA ASP A 163 7.76 19.85 1.80
C ASP A 163 7.70 20.78 3.03
N PRO A 164 8.53 21.85 3.11
CA PRO A 164 8.57 22.74 4.27
C PRO A 164 7.26 23.49 4.50
N ASN A 165 6.45 23.68 3.44
CA ASN A 165 5.18 24.40 3.51
C ASN A 165 3.98 23.45 3.71
N ASN A 166 4.18 22.15 3.51
CA ASN A 166 3.15 21.15 3.73
C ASN A 166 3.77 19.87 4.25
N LYS A 167 3.77 19.72 5.59
CA LYS A 167 4.34 18.56 6.24
C LYS A 167 3.77 17.26 5.72
N GLY A 168 2.51 17.18 5.28
CA GLY A 168 1.87 15.97 4.73
C GLY A 168 2.25 15.62 3.29
N LYS A 169 3.31 16.22 2.74
CA LYS A 169 3.76 16.03 1.36
C LYS A 169 5.25 15.70 1.32
N ILE A 170 5.59 14.63 0.62
CA ILE A 170 6.96 14.30 0.23
C ILE A 170 7.14 14.69 -1.23
N VAL A 171 8.29 15.28 -1.56
CA VAL A 171 8.61 15.75 -2.91
C VAL A 171 9.91 15.15 -3.40
N ILE A 172 9.95 14.82 -4.69
CA ILE A 172 11.15 14.34 -5.40
C ILE A 172 11.36 15.24 -6.61
N ASP A 173 12.56 15.78 -6.78
CA ASP A 173 12.94 16.52 -7.98
C ASP A 173 13.29 15.51 -9.07
N GLY A 174 12.46 15.43 -10.12
CA GLY A 174 12.67 14.47 -11.21
C GLY A 174 14.03 14.63 -11.90
N ARG A 175 14.68 15.80 -11.83
CA ARG A 175 16.01 16.03 -12.42
C ARG A 175 17.12 15.29 -11.67
N GLN A 176 16.87 14.93 -10.41
CA GLN A 176 17.81 14.20 -9.57
C GLN A 176 17.60 12.69 -9.64
N LEU A 177 16.50 12.22 -10.24
CA LEU A 177 16.23 10.80 -10.45
C LEU A 177 16.97 10.27 -11.67
N LYS A 178 17.68 9.15 -11.50
CA LYS A 178 18.27 8.42 -12.63
C LYS A 178 17.41 7.20 -12.94
N SER A 179 17.32 6.82 -14.22
CA SER A 179 16.61 5.60 -14.62
C SER A 179 17.17 4.33 -13.96
N SER A 180 18.46 4.33 -13.59
CA SER A 180 19.10 3.26 -12.81
C SER A 180 18.52 3.10 -11.41
N ASP A 181 18.04 4.19 -10.80
CA ASP A 181 17.52 4.18 -9.44
C ASP A 181 16.13 3.52 -9.41
N LEU A 182 15.32 3.83 -10.43
CA LEU A 182 13.98 3.24 -10.60
C LEU A 182 14.05 1.74 -10.94
N ARG A 183 15.03 1.32 -11.75
CA ARG A 183 15.20 -0.10 -12.12
C ARG A 183 15.53 -1.01 -10.93
N LYS A 184 16.17 -0.49 -9.88
CA LYS A 184 16.50 -1.25 -8.66
C LYS A 184 15.28 -1.54 -7.78
N LEU A 185 14.18 -0.80 -7.96
CA LEU A 185 12.94 -1.05 -7.22
C LEU A 185 12.29 -2.39 -7.58
N PHE A 186 12.66 -2.99 -8.71
CA PHE A 186 12.16 -4.27 -9.20
C PHE A 186 13.00 -5.48 -8.77
N THR A 187 14.19 -5.28 -8.21
CA THR A 187 15.00 -6.37 -7.67
C THR A 187 14.61 -6.64 -6.22
N PRO A 188 14.14 -7.86 -5.87
CA PRO A 188 13.99 -8.21 -4.46
C PRO A 188 15.36 -8.06 -3.76
N PRO A 189 15.39 -7.62 -2.49
CA PRO A 189 16.64 -7.59 -1.74
C PRO A 189 17.26 -8.99 -1.77
N SER A 190 18.52 -9.06 -2.18
CA SER A 190 19.35 -10.26 -2.18
C SER A 190 19.54 -10.82 -0.77
#